data_AF-A0A519MZQ5-F1
#
_entry.id   AF-A0A519MZQ5-F1
#
_cell.length_a   1.000
_cell.length_b   1.000
_cell.length_c   1.000
_cell.angle_alpha   90.00
_cell.angle_beta   90.00
_cell.angle_gamma   90.00
#
_symmetry.space_group_name_H-M   'P 1'
#
loop_
_entity.id
_entity.type
_entity.pdbx_description
1 polymer ?
#
loop_
_entity_poly.entity_id
_entity_poly.type
_entity_poly.pdbx_seq_one_letter_code
_entity_poly.pdbx_strand_id
1 'polypeptide(L)'
;MNRKYRFLSYSILFVVLSCGAQVKQQPIPRVDQMPDVPAHFEIIDYNKLALDFDRTVYDFNAKGEFWPLVWVDNSQKNSKQDVVGIYTAIGDVRQGPNHNKGMFHEALATMGATLGASLVGIDKTKSDGRNYVAMLKNYYNSETGWNIMMNNTCPEVALLGGGYGRDWWYDVYPNLLFYAIYDQYPNEPEYEKMARTIADKFYEADKILAGNYDYSYFDYGKMTPMKNNICAQPDASAGHAWVLYAAYKKFGDKKYLDGAISALNALQAQKTNPTYELLMPFGAALAARINAEQGKNFDVNKMLHWTFDGTPICREGWGVLVGNWNGYDISGIVGSTVDRGGYGFLMNTYDMAWPLIPMVRYDQSYANAIGKWMLNAANASKFFYPEHMPDEHESIPEEASVGKGVIAYEGIIKKSNMKKYEHVPAPVAQGDGPLWVENQNPPESQLSVYGSGHVGIFGSIIKKTGVDGILRLDLNATDFFADKSYPSYLFYNPFNEPKSFSVTVDEGNKVDFYDTVSGTFIAKSVSKSQEITLKAKNSAVIVMVPSGAKITHSGSKMLVNGIVVDYHATAKNK
;
A
#
# COMPACT_ATOMS: atom_id res chain seq x y z
N MET A 1 9.59 -39.23 72.57
CA MET A 1 10.35 -38.01 72.21
C MET A 1 10.49 -37.95 70.69
N ASN A 2 10.25 -36.77 70.12
CA ASN A 2 10.02 -36.48 68.70
C ASN A 2 11.10 -36.96 67.71
N ARG A 3 10.67 -37.38 66.51
CA ARG A 3 11.10 -36.75 65.23
C ARG A 3 10.31 -37.30 64.03
N LYS A 4 9.38 -36.48 63.53
CA LYS A 4 8.80 -36.59 62.18
C LYS A 4 9.78 -35.93 61.20
N TYR A 5 10.27 -36.65 60.20
CA TYR A 5 10.88 -36.04 59.01
C TYR A 5 9.83 -36.02 57.89
N ARG A 6 9.36 -34.82 57.54
CA ARG A 6 8.60 -34.55 56.32
C ARG A 6 9.62 -34.35 55.19
N PHE A 7 9.64 -35.23 54.20
CA PHE A 7 10.22 -34.93 52.89
C PHE A 7 9.12 -34.27 52.05
N LEU A 8 9.32 -33.00 51.72
CA LEU A 8 8.53 -32.25 50.75
C LEU A 8 9.25 -32.36 49.41
N SER A 9 8.76 -33.19 48.50
CA SER A 9 9.27 -33.27 47.13
C SER A 9 8.67 -32.13 46.31
N TYR A 10 9.43 -31.06 46.09
CA TYR A 10 9.13 -30.09 45.04
C TYR A 10 9.58 -30.67 43.70
N SER A 11 8.64 -31.25 42.96
CA SER A 11 8.84 -31.54 41.54
C SER A 11 8.66 -30.25 40.74
N ILE A 12 9.75 -29.50 40.56
CA ILE A 12 9.83 -28.43 39.56
C ILE A 12 9.92 -29.12 38.20
N LEU A 13 8.79 -29.17 37.49
CA LEU A 13 8.75 -29.61 36.11
C LEU A 13 9.32 -28.48 35.25
N PHE A 14 10.62 -28.50 34.98
CA PHE A 14 11.20 -27.74 33.88
C PHE A 14 10.66 -28.34 32.58
N VAL A 15 9.61 -27.73 32.03
CA VAL A 15 9.25 -27.94 30.63
C VAL A 15 10.37 -27.30 29.82
N VAL A 16 11.31 -28.13 29.37
CA VAL A 16 12.24 -27.76 28.30
C VAL A 16 11.37 -27.55 27.06
N LEU A 17 11.05 -26.28 26.78
CA LEU A 17 10.48 -25.87 25.51
C LEU A 17 11.41 -26.39 24.42
N SER A 18 10.91 -27.33 23.62
CA SER A 18 11.55 -27.71 22.37
C SER A 18 11.69 -26.43 21.56
N CYS A 19 12.93 -25.99 21.38
CA CYS A 19 13.29 -24.84 20.56
C CYS A 19 12.88 -25.18 19.12
N GLY A 20 11.65 -24.83 18.74
CA GLY A 20 11.30 -24.72 17.33
C GLY A 20 12.29 -23.72 16.73
N ALA A 21 12.95 -24.09 15.64
CA ALA A 21 13.83 -23.16 14.97
C ALA A 21 12.97 -21.98 14.48
N GLN A 22 13.06 -20.85 15.19
CA GLN A 22 12.41 -19.60 14.82
C GLN A 22 12.74 -19.28 13.36
N VAL A 23 11.76 -18.79 12.59
CA VAL A 23 12.00 -18.41 11.20
C VAL A 23 13.09 -17.36 11.17
N LYS A 24 14.18 -17.67 10.46
CA LYS A 24 15.31 -16.75 10.30
C LYS A 24 14.83 -15.51 9.57
N GLN A 25 14.98 -14.36 10.23
CA GLN A 25 14.59 -13.08 9.65
C GLN A 25 15.58 -12.64 8.57
N GLN A 26 15.06 -12.17 7.44
CA GLN A 26 15.83 -11.64 6.32
C GLN A 26 15.98 -10.13 6.49
N PRO A 27 17.20 -9.58 6.33
CA PRO A 27 17.41 -8.14 6.34
C PRO A 27 16.89 -7.51 5.05
N ILE A 28 16.45 -6.27 5.14
CA ILE A 28 16.37 -5.36 3.99
C ILE A 28 17.40 -4.26 4.30
N PRO A 29 18.58 -4.24 3.65
CA PRO A 29 19.70 -3.38 4.05
C PRO A 29 19.36 -1.90 4.17
N ARG A 30 18.44 -1.40 3.34
CA ARG A 30 17.94 -0.03 3.45
C ARG A 30 17.14 0.22 4.74
N VAL A 31 16.34 -0.74 5.18
CA VAL A 31 15.56 -0.67 6.43
C VAL A 31 16.46 -0.74 7.64
N ASP A 32 17.55 -1.50 7.58
CA ASP A 32 18.51 -1.60 8.67
C ASP A 32 19.18 -0.25 9.00
N GLN A 33 19.21 0.68 8.04
CA GLN A 33 19.72 2.04 8.21
C GLN A 33 18.73 2.98 8.94
N MET A 34 17.44 2.60 9.02
CA MET A 34 16.42 3.41 9.70
C MET A 34 16.62 3.36 11.21
N PRO A 35 16.23 4.41 11.97
CA PRO A 35 16.23 4.33 13.42
C PRO A 35 15.27 3.23 13.89
N ASP A 36 15.60 2.61 15.02
CA ASP A 36 14.70 1.61 15.62
C ASP A 36 13.41 2.29 16.13
N VAL A 37 13.56 3.43 16.81
CA VAL A 37 12.46 4.35 17.16
C VAL A 37 12.82 5.73 16.60
N PRO A 38 12.03 6.30 15.69
CA PRO A 38 12.37 7.58 15.07
C PRO A 38 12.22 8.75 16.07
N ALA A 39 13.00 9.81 15.86
CA ALA A 39 12.88 11.07 16.57
C ALA A 39 11.51 11.72 16.31
N HIS A 40 11.05 12.53 17.28
CA HIS A 40 9.71 13.11 17.28
C HIS A 40 8.62 12.04 17.04
N PHE A 41 8.76 10.92 17.75
CA PHE A 41 7.88 9.76 17.58
C PHE A 41 6.43 10.13 17.91
N GLU A 42 5.58 10.00 16.90
CA GLU A 42 4.14 10.06 17.05
C GLU A 42 3.49 9.33 15.88
N ILE A 43 2.47 8.55 16.19
CA ILE A 43 1.61 7.92 15.22
C ILE A 43 0.25 8.60 15.32
N ILE A 44 -0.18 9.30 14.28
CA ILE A 44 -1.50 9.94 14.24
C ILE A 44 -2.59 8.89 14.00
N ASP A 45 -3.85 9.26 14.21
CA ASP A 45 -4.98 8.37 13.92
C ASP A 45 -5.31 8.38 12.42
N TYR A 46 -4.58 7.57 11.65
CA TYR A 46 -4.80 7.45 10.20
C TYR A 46 -6.20 6.94 9.84
N ASN A 47 -6.85 6.17 10.73
CA ASN A 47 -8.22 5.71 10.48
C ASN A 47 -9.19 6.89 10.56
N LYS A 48 -9.09 7.68 11.64
CA LYS A 48 -9.86 8.91 11.78
C LYS A 48 -9.57 9.90 10.66
N LEU A 49 -8.31 10.07 10.27
CA LEU A 49 -7.90 10.95 9.18
C LEU A 49 -8.54 10.54 7.84
N ALA A 50 -8.62 9.24 7.55
CA ALA A 50 -9.32 8.74 6.37
C ALA A 50 -10.83 9.01 6.40
N LEU A 51 -11.48 8.80 7.55
CA LEU A 51 -12.90 9.11 7.74
C LEU A 51 -13.18 10.61 7.61
N ASP A 52 -12.28 11.44 8.12
CA ASP A 52 -12.39 12.90 8.05
C ASP A 52 -12.11 13.42 6.63
N PHE A 53 -11.11 12.87 5.93
CA PHE A 53 -10.86 13.13 4.51
C PHE A 53 -12.12 12.83 3.70
N ASP A 54 -12.69 11.63 3.87
CA ASP A 54 -13.88 11.21 3.12
C ASP A 54 -15.04 12.18 3.32
N ARG A 55 -15.38 12.47 4.57
CA ARG A 55 -16.46 13.38 4.94
C ARG A 55 -16.26 14.78 4.35
N THR A 56 -15.02 15.25 4.30
CA THR A 56 -14.71 16.64 3.93
C THR A 56 -14.60 16.80 2.41
N VAL A 57 -13.91 15.87 1.73
CA VAL A 57 -13.65 15.96 0.28
C VAL A 57 -14.88 15.62 -0.55
N TYR A 58 -15.69 14.64 -0.13
CA TYR A 58 -16.94 14.30 -0.82
C TYR A 58 -18.11 15.26 -0.49
N ASP A 59 -17.91 16.29 0.34
CA ASP A 59 -18.95 17.29 0.61
C ASP A 59 -19.10 18.29 -0.54
N PHE A 60 -20.10 18.05 -1.40
CA PHE A 60 -20.50 18.96 -2.47
C PHE A 60 -20.95 20.35 -2.00
N ASN A 61 -21.28 20.50 -0.71
CA ASN A 61 -21.69 21.78 -0.13
C ASN A 61 -20.56 22.50 0.59
N ALA A 62 -19.35 21.91 0.64
CA ALA A 62 -18.20 22.49 1.32
C ALA A 62 -17.95 23.92 0.83
N LYS A 63 -17.68 24.83 1.78
CA LYS A 63 -17.41 26.25 1.53
C LYS A 63 -15.94 26.59 1.75
N GLY A 64 -15.47 27.62 1.08
CA GLY A 64 -14.08 28.09 1.07
C GLY A 64 -13.68 28.52 -0.35
N GLU A 65 -12.57 29.25 -0.47
CA GLU A 65 -12.10 29.77 -1.75
C GLU A 65 -11.90 28.69 -2.82
N PHE A 66 -11.32 27.55 -2.42
CA PHE A 66 -11.04 26.41 -3.30
C PHE A 66 -12.02 25.23 -3.12
N TRP A 67 -13.12 25.42 -2.40
CA TRP A 67 -14.08 24.35 -2.08
C TRP A 67 -15.43 24.56 -2.81
N PRO A 68 -16.12 23.49 -3.20
CA PRO A 68 -15.83 22.07 -2.94
C PRO A 68 -14.72 21.48 -3.82
N LEU A 69 -14.05 20.42 -3.32
CA LEU A 69 -13.02 19.66 -4.05
C LEU A 69 -13.59 18.52 -4.91
N VAL A 70 -14.92 18.45 -5.00
CA VAL A 70 -15.66 17.42 -5.72
C VAL A 70 -16.69 18.09 -6.63
N TRP A 71 -16.89 17.54 -7.82
CA TRP A 71 -17.90 18.04 -8.77
C TRP A 71 -18.52 16.90 -9.58
N VAL A 72 -19.63 17.22 -10.27
CA VAL A 72 -20.26 16.31 -11.21
C VAL A 72 -19.69 16.53 -12.61
N ASP A 73 -19.12 15.49 -13.21
CA ASP A 73 -18.83 15.41 -14.63
C ASP A 73 -20.05 14.83 -15.36
N ASN A 74 -20.65 15.64 -16.24
CA ASN A 74 -21.81 15.28 -17.06
C ASN A 74 -21.45 14.95 -18.52
N SER A 75 -20.15 14.75 -18.81
CA SER A 75 -19.66 14.45 -20.15
C SER A 75 -20.05 13.06 -20.65
N GLN A 76 -20.31 12.11 -19.73
CA GLN A 76 -20.71 10.72 -20.01
C GLN A 76 -19.78 10.00 -21.00
N LYS A 77 -18.47 10.25 -20.91
CA LYS A 77 -17.47 9.88 -21.93
C LYS A 77 -17.35 8.38 -22.17
N ASN A 78 -17.12 7.59 -21.12
CA ASN A 78 -16.96 6.13 -21.26
C ASN A 78 -18.17 5.32 -20.80
N SER A 79 -19.14 5.98 -20.15
CA SER A 79 -20.38 5.35 -19.66
C SER A 79 -21.50 6.37 -19.73
N LYS A 80 -22.71 5.92 -20.11
CA LYS A 80 -23.92 6.76 -20.19
C LYS A 80 -24.50 7.05 -18.80
N GLN A 81 -23.71 7.68 -17.96
CA GLN A 81 -24.06 8.09 -16.61
C GLN A 81 -23.24 9.33 -16.23
N ASP A 82 -23.81 10.20 -15.41
CA ASP A 82 -23.03 11.26 -14.76
C ASP A 82 -22.10 10.64 -13.73
N VAL A 83 -20.92 11.23 -13.58
CA VAL A 83 -19.87 10.73 -12.69
C VAL A 83 -19.29 11.86 -11.85
N VAL A 84 -18.37 11.52 -10.97
CA VAL A 84 -17.77 12.46 -10.03
C VAL A 84 -16.28 12.62 -10.32
N GLY A 85 -15.86 13.87 -10.41
CA GLY A 85 -14.46 14.27 -10.41
C GLY A 85 -14.05 14.77 -9.02
N ILE A 86 -12.82 14.44 -8.63
CA ILE A 86 -12.13 14.99 -7.46
C ILE A 86 -10.88 15.70 -7.97
N TYR A 87 -10.57 16.86 -7.39
CA TYR A 87 -9.38 17.61 -7.77
C TYR A 87 -8.13 16.80 -7.41
N THR A 88 -7.08 16.88 -8.22
CA THR A 88 -5.76 16.30 -7.93
C THR A 88 -5.05 17.10 -6.84
N ALA A 89 -5.08 18.43 -6.94
CA ALA A 89 -4.54 19.35 -5.94
C ALA A 89 -5.46 20.56 -5.74
N ILE A 90 -5.31 21.25 -4.62
CA ILE A 90 -6.12 22.43 -4.31
C ILE A 90 -5.89 23.51 -5.38
N GLY A 91 -6.98 23.98 -6.01
CA GLY A 91 -6.92 25.05 -6.99
C GLY A 91 -6.26 24.68 -8.32
N ASP A 92 -6.12 23.40 -8.67
CA ASP A 92 -5.59 22.99 -9.98
C ASP A 92 -6.42 23.57 -11.12
N VAL A 93 -5.83 24.50 -11.87
CA VAL A 93 -6.51 25.30 -12.90
C VAL A 93 -6.91 24.50 -14.14
N ARG A 94 -6.43 23.26 -14.25
CA ARG A 94 -6.79 22.36 -15.35
C ARG A 94 -8.13 21.67 -15.07
N GLN A 95 -8.56 21.57 -13.82
CA GLN A 95 -9.64 20.70 -13.37
C GLN A 95 -10.87 21.46 -12.88
N GLY A 96 -11.95 20.73 -12.62
CA GLY A 96 -13.18 21.27 -12.06
C GLY A 96 -14.29 21.54 -13.08
N PRO A 97 -15.48 21.93 -12.60
CA PRO A 97 -16.69 22.01 -13.41
C PRO A 97 -16.62 23.07 -14.52
N ASN A 98 -15.79 24.10 -14.34
CA ASN A 98 -15.67 25.22 -15.27
C ASN A 98 -14.54 25.05 -16.30
N HIS A 99 -13.73 23.99 -16.19
CA HIS A 99 -12.58 23.75 -17.05
C HIS A 99 -12.74 22.43 -17.79
N ASN A 100 -12.30 22.37 -19.06
CA ASN A 100 -12.35 21.15 -19.87
C ASN A 100 -13.73 20.46 -19.88
N LYS A 101 -14.82 21.23 -19.77
CA LYS A 101 -16.21 20.75 -19.66
C LYS A 101 -16.43 19.78 -18.48
N GLY A 102 -15.64 19.91 -17.40
CA GLY A 102 -15.71 19.06 -16.22
C GLY A 102 -15.09 17.67 -16.37
N MET A 103 -14.61 17.27 -17.56
CA MET A 103 -14.19 15.90 -17.82
C MET A 103 -12.74 15.58 -17.45
N PHE A 104 -11.91 16.58 -17.13
CA PHE A 104 -10.54 16.31 -16.69
C PHE A 104 -10.50 16.08 -15.18
N HIS A 105 -10.37 14.82 -14.79
CA HIS A 105 -10.08 14.35 -13.45
C HIS A 105 -9.30 13.03 -13.53
N GLU A 106 -8.49 12.74 -12.52
CA GLU A 106 -7.54 11.62 -12.55
C GLU A 106 -8.04 10.42 -11.74
N ALA A 107 -7.81 9.21 -12.26
CA ALA A 107 -8.20 7.97 -11.60
C ALA A 107 -7.46 7.78 -10.29
N LEU A 108 -6.19 8.18 -10.22
CA LEU A 108 -5.41 8.10 -8.98
C LEU A 108 -6.06 8.87 -7.83
N ALA A 109 -6.65 10.05 -8.12
CA ALA A 109 -7.39 10.82 -7.11
C ALA A 109 -8.70 10.13 -6.74
N THR A 110 -9.53 9.80 -7.75
CA THR A 110 -10.91 9.34 -7.49
C THR A 110 -10.98 7.88 -7.04
N MET A 111 -10.21 6.98 -7.66
CA MET A 111 -10.10 5.59 -7.22
C MET A 111 -9.32 5.49 -5.90
N GLY A 112 -8.27 6.28 -5.71
CA GLY A 112 -7.53 6.35 -4.45
C GLY A 112 -8.42 6.71 -3.26
N ALA A 113 -9.15 7.83 -3.37
CA ALA A 113 -10.13 8.25 -2.37
C ALA A 113 -11.24 7.22 -2.13
N THR A 114 -11.76 6.60 -3.21
CA THR A 114 -12.82 5.58 -3.10
C THR A 114 -12.30 4.32 -2.39
N LEU A 115 -11.10 3.85 -2.73
CA LEU A 115 -10.46 2.71 -2.09
C LEU A 115 -10.15 3.02 -0.62
N GLY A 116 -9.56 4.20 -0.36
CA GLY A 116 -9.25 4.66 0.99
C GLY A 116 -10.47 4.67 1.91
N ALA A 117 -11.59 5.24 1.44
CA ALA A 117 -12.85 5.25 2.17
C ALA A 117 -13.40 3.83 2.42
N SER A 118 -13.35 2.97 1.41
CA SER A 118 -13.83 1.59 1.48
C SER A 118 -13.05 0.77 2.52
N LEU A 119 -11.72 0.94 2.55
CA LEU A 119 -10.81 0.26 3.47
C LEU A 119 -11.08 0.62 4.95
N VAL A 120 -11.63 1.81 5.23
CA VAL A 120 -12.03 2.21 6.58
C VAL A 120 -13.53 2.02 6.86
N GLY A 121 -14.22 1.26 6.01
CA GLY A 121 -15.59 0.80 6.25
C GLY A 121 -16.70 1.68 5.69
N ILE A 122 -16.38 2.66 4.85
CA ILE A 122 -17.38 3.50 4.18
C ILE A 122 -17.85 2.81 2.90
N ASP A 123 -19.12 2.43 2.85
CA ASP A 123 -19.75 1.84 1.66
C ASP A 123 -20.04 2.91 0.59
N LYS A 124 -19.20 2.94 -0.45
CA LYS A 124 -19.27 3.91 -1.54
C LYS A 124 -20.30 3.57 -2.62
N THR A 125 -21.08 2.49 -2.47
CA THR A 125 -22.18 2.16 -3.39
C THR A 125 -23.46 2.98 -3.13
N LYS A 126 -23.55 3.60 -1.95
CA LYS A 126 -24.76 4.34 -1.52
C LYS A 126 -24.48 5.58 -0.68
N SER A 127 -23.22 6.01 -0.62
CA SER A 127 -22.80 7.21 0.10
C SER A 127 -23.56 8.42 -0.45
N ASP A 128 -24.22 9.19 0.42
CA ASP A 128 -25.08 10.36 0.07
C ASP A 128 -26.13 10.14 -1.04
N GLY A 129 -26.53 8.89 -1.28
CA GLY A 129 -27.45 8.52 -2.34
C GLY A 129 -26.79 8.33 -3.72
N ARG A 130 -25.46 8.38 -3.80
CA ARG A 130 -24.67 8.12 -5.02
C ARG A 130 -23.92 6.80 -4.91
N ASN A 131 -23.76 6.15 -6.07
CA ASN A 131 -22.87 5.00 -6.23
C ASN A 131 -21.55 5.47 -6.84
N TYR A 132 -20.62 5.92 -6.00
CA TYR A 132 -19.29 6.37 -6.45
C TYR A 132 -18.49 5.22 -7.05
N VAL A 133 -18.73 3.98 -6.62
CA VAL A 133 -18.11 2.79 -7.20
C VAL A 133 -18.52 2.66 -8.67
N ALA A 134 -19.83 2.63 -8.98
CA ALA A 134 -20.33 2.59 -10.36
C ALA A 134 -19.75 3.71 -11.24
N MET A 135 -19.53 4.90 -10.68
CA MET A 135 -19.01 6.07 -11.41
C MET A 135 -17.56 5.88 -11.90
N LEU A 136 -16.77 5.03 -11.25
CA LEU A 136 -15.39 4.73 -11.66
C LEU A 136 -15.28 4.07 -13.05
N LYS A 137 -16.39 3.55 -13.59
CA LYS A 137 -16.46 3.10 -14.99
C LYS A 137 -16.06 4.20 -15.98
N ASN A 138 -16.08 5.48 -15.60
CA ASN A 138 -15.60 6.56 -16.46
C ASN A 138 -14.12 6.45 -16.83
N TYR A 139 -13.33 5.71 -16.07
CA TYR A 139 -11.90 5.50 -16.35
C TYR A 139 -11.63 4.28 -17.23
N TYR A 140 -12.67 3.48 -17.51
CA TYR A 140 -12.56 2.34 -18.41
C TYR A 140 -12.66 2.81 -19.85
N ASN A 141 -11.50 2.97 -20.48
CA ASN A 141 -11.36 3.65 -21.76
C ASN A 141 -11.79 2.76 -22.94
N SER A 142 -13.10 2.65 -23.12
CA SER A 142 -13.73 1.86 -24.18
C SER A 142 -13.75 2.60 -25.53
N GLU A 143 -13.80 3.94 -25.51
CA GLU A 143 -13.83 4.79 -26.71
C GLU A 143 -12.63 4.55 -27.64
N THR A 144 -11.45 4.33 -27.06
CA THR A 144 -10.21 4.10 -27.83
C THR A 144 -9.89 2.64 -28.08
N GLY A 145 -10.72 1.71 -27.60
CA GLY A 145 -10.45 0.27 -27.67
C GLY A 145 -9.34 -0.22 -26.75
N TRP A 146 -8.77 0.65 -25.90
CA TRP A 146 -7.81 0.28 -24.87
C TRP A 146 -8.42 -0.73 -23.91
N ASN A 147 -9.68 -0.51 -23.50
CA ASN A 147 -10.45 -1.42 -22.67
C ASN A 147 -9.74 -1.81 -21.36
N ILE A 148 -8.99 -0.85 -20.81
CA ILE A 148 -8.37 -0.89 -19.49
C ILE A 148 -8.70 0.37 -18.71
N MET A 149 -8.42 0.37 -17.41
CA MET A 149 -8.51 1.58 -16.59
C MET A 149 -7.35 2.49 -16.91
N MET A 150 -7.66 3.75 -17.19
CA MET A 150 -6.70 4.81 -17.52
C MET A 150 -6.73 5.90 -16.47
N ASN A 151 -5.60 6.60 -16.28
CA ASN A 151 -5.57 7.71 -15.34
C ASN A 151 -6.48 8.87 -15.79
N ASN A 152 -6.49 9.20 -17.07
CA ASN A 152 -7.31 10.27 -17.62
C ASN A 152 -8.59 9.69 -18.26
N THR A 153 -9.68 10.44 -18.19
CA THR A 153 -11.01 10.00 -18.65
C THR A 153 -11.07 9.77 -20.17
N CYS A 154 -10.40 10.58 -20.99
CA CYS A 154 -10.51 10.48 -22.45
C CYS A 154 -9.28 11.06 -23.19
N PRO A 155 -9.12 10.80 -24.50
CA PRO A 155 -8.02 11.35 -25.29
C PRO A 155 -7.94 12.88 -25.26
N GLU A 156 -9.08 13.57 -25.19
CA GLU A 156 -9.13 15.04 -25.27
C GLU A 156 -8.42 15.73 -24.11
N VAL A 157 -8.31 15.05 -22.97
CA VAL A 157 -7.65 15.57 -21.76
C VAL A 157 -6.38 14.79 -21.41
N ALA A 158 -5.95 13.86 -22.26
CA ALA A 158 -4.83 12.96 -22.05
C ALA A 158 -3.48 13.66 -21.80
N LEU A 159 -3.30 14.87 -22.36
CA LEU A 159 -2.05 15.64 -22.23
C LEU A 159 -2.08 16.65 -21.07
N LEU A 160 -3.20 16.74 -20.34
CA LEU A 160 -3.34 17.70 -19.25
C LEU A 160 -2.78 17.17 -17.92
N GLY A 161 -2.60 15.84 -17.77
CA GLY A 161 -2.08 15.20 -16.57
C GLY A 161 -1.05 14.11 -16.85
N GLY A 162 -0.79 13.29 -15.83
CA GLY A 162 0.05 12.11 -15.96
C GLY A 162 -0.59 11.02 -16.82
N GLY A 163 0.23 10.27 -17.57
CA GLY A 163 -0.21 9.07 -18.28
C GLY A 163 -0.80 9.23 -19.68
N TYR A 164 -1.62 8.23 -20.05
CA TYR A 164 -2.34 8.06 -21.31
C TYR A 164 -1.47 7.73 -22.52
N GLY A 165 -0.97 6.49 -22.57
CA GLY A 165 -0.18 6.01 -23.71
C GLY A 165 1.13 6.78 -23.87
N ARG A 166 1.75 7.08 -22.73
CA ARG A 166 3.01 7.81 -22.66
C ARG A 166 3.89 7.29 -21.53
N ASP A 167 3.31 7.10 -20.36
CA ASP A 167 3.99 6.76 -19.12
C ASP A 167 3.35 5.48 -18.57
N TRP A 168 4.04 4.35 -18.64
CA TRP A 168 3.42 3.03 -18.50
C TRP A 168 2.80 2.80 -17.13
N TRP A 169 3.44 3.26 -16.05
CA TRP A 169 2.90 3.03 -14.71
C TRP A 169 1.55 3.71 -14.53
N TYR A 170 1.28 4.86 -15.15
CA TYR A 170 -0.04 5.50 -15.16
C TYR A 170 -1.08 4.75 -15.99
N ASP A 171 -0.66 3.95 -16.96
CA ASP A 171 -1.55 3.08 -17.73
C ASP A 171 -1.84 1.76 -16.97
N VAL A 172 -0.96 1.35 -16.06
CA VAL A 172 -1.08 0.07 -15.33
C VAL A 172 -1.68 0.25 -13.94
N TYR A 173 -1.24 1.24 -13.16
CA TYR A 173 -1.62 1.42 -11.76
C TYR A 173 -3.13 1.61 -11.51
N PRO A 174 -3.90 2.35 -12.34
CA PRO A 174 -5.36 2.41 -12.21
C PRO A 174 -6.05 1.05 -12.28
N ASN A 175 -5.45 0.06 -12.96
CA ASN A 175 -6.00 -1.30 -13.03
C ASN A 175 -5.78 -2.06 -11.71
N LEU A 176 -4.67 -1.80 -11.00
CA LEU A 176 -4.45 -2.36 -9.67
C LEU A 176 -5.52 -1.79 -8.70
N LEU A 177 -5.69 -0.46 -8.68
CA LEU A 177 -6.69 0.22 -7.86
C LEU A 177 -8.11 -0.28 -8.16
N PHE A 178 -8.48 -0.42 -9.44
CA PHE A 178 -9.78 -0.97 -9.81
C PHE A 178 -9.99 -2.39 -9.31
N TYR A 179 -8.99 -3.27 -9.46
CA TYR A 179 -9.10 -4.64 -8.96
C TYR A 179 -9.25 -4.67 -7.43
N ALA A 180 -8.52 -3.84 -6.68
CA ALA A 180 -8.70 -3.70 -5.24
C ALA A 180 -10.13 -3.28 -4.87
N ILE A 181 -10.68 -2.27 -5.55
CA ILE A 181 -12.06 -1.81 -5.35
C ILE A 181 -13.05 -2.91 -5.73
N TYR A 182 -12.80 -3.65 -6.82
CA TYR A 182 -13.64 -4.76 -7.23
C TYR A 182 -13.67 -5.90 -6.19
N ASP A 183 -12.57 -6.17 -5.51
CA ASP A 183 -12.54 -7.15 -4.41
C ASP A 183 -13.44 -6.71 -3.23
N GLN A 184 -13.52 -5.40 -2.96
CA GLN A 184 -14.42 -4.82 -1.95
C GLN A 184 -15.89 -4.82 -2.40
N TYR A 185 -16.14 -4.66 -3.70
CA TYR A 185 -17.47 -4.57 -4.30
C TYR A 185 -17.68 -5.63 -5.39
N PRO A 186 -17.65 -6.93 -5.06
CA PRO A 186 -17.61 -8.01 -6.04
C PRO A 186 -18.91 -8.16 -6.84
N ASN A 187 -19.99 -7.51 -6.41
CA ASN A 187 -21.32 -7.56 -7.01
C ASN A 187 -21.70 -6.25 -7.73
N GLU A 188 -20.79 -5.27 -7.82
CA GLU A 188 -21.06 -4.05 -8.57
C GLU A 188 -21.30 -4.38 -10.05
N PRO A 189 -22.41 -3.93 -10.66
CA PRO A 189 -22.71 -4.21 -12.06
C PRO A 189 -21.55 -3.89 -13.02
N GLU A 190 -21.36 -4.78 -14.00
CA GLU A 190 -20.35 -4.70 -15.07
C GLU A 190 -18.88 -4.88 -14.64
N TYR A 191 -18.55 -4.72 -13.35
CA TYR A 191 -17.17 -4.86 -12.87
C TYR A 191 -16.55 -6.21 -13.22
N GLU A 192 -17.30 -7.30 -13.07
CA GLU A 192 -16.81 -8.64 -13.44
C GLU A 192 -16.39 -8.73 -14.91
N LYS A 193 -17.23 -8.19 -15.81
CA LYS A 193 -16.97 -8.19 -17.26
C LYS A 193 -15.76 -7.31 -17.60
N MET A 194 -15.67 -6.14 -16.98
CA MET A 194 -14.56 -5.22 -17.18
C MET A 194 -13.24 -5.82 -16.68
N ALA A 195 -13.24 -6.38 -15.47
CA ALA A 195 -12.08 -7.05 -14.90
C ALA A 195 -11.58 -8.18 -15.82
N ARG A 196 -12.49 -9.03 -16.31
CA ARG A 196 -12.12 -10.09 -17.26
C ARG A 196 -11.51 -9.52 -18.55
N THR A 197 -12.08 -8.46 -19.09
CA THR A 197 -11.57 -7.81 -20.31
C THR A 197 -10.18 -7.20 -20.10
N ILE A 198 -9.96 -6.55 -18.96
CA ILE A 198 -8.65 -6.02 -18.55
C ILE A 198 -7.62 -7.15 -18.47
N ALA A 199 -7.97 -8.26 -17.82
CA ALA A 199 -7.08 -9.41 -17.70
C ALA A 199 -6.76 -10.03 -19.07
N ASP A 200 -7.74 -10.11 -19.98
CA ASP A 200 -7.50 -10.58 -21.34
C ASP A 200 -6.56 -9.64 -22.11
N LYS A 201 -6.72 -8.33 -21.97
CA LYS A 201 -5.81 -7.32 -22.56
C LYS A 201 -4.39 -7.42 -22.03
N PHE A 202 -4.23 -7.55 -20.71
CA PHE A 202 -2.93 -7.70 -20.08
C PHE A 202 -2.27 -9.03 -20.46
N TYR A 203 -3.05 -10.11 -20.55
CA TYR A 203 -2.55 -11.42 -20.99
C TYR A 203 -2.08 -11.36 -22.44
N GLU A 204 -2.87 -10.81 -23.36
CA GLU A 204 -2.49 -10.67 -24.76
C GLU A 204 -1.24 -9.77 -24.91
N ALA A 205 -1.14 -8.70 -24.12
CA ALA A 205 0.05 -7.84 -24.09
C ALA A 205 1.30 -8.63 -23.64
N ASP A 206 1.23 -9.39 -22.54
CA ASP A 206 2.32 -10.26 -22.08
C ASP A 206 2.76 -11.25 -23.16
N LYS A 207 1.81 -11.84 -23.90
CA LYS A 207 2.11 -12.77 -25.01
C LYS A 207 2.86 -12.10 -26.16
N ILE A 208 2.55 -10.84 -26.46
CA ILE A 208 3.23 -10.05 -27.50
C ILE A 208 4.61 -9.60 -27.03
N LEU A 209 4.72 -9.16 -25.78
CA LEU A 209 5.98 -8.75 -25.15
C LEU A 209 6.95 -9.93 -25.04
N ALA A 210 6.44 -11.15 -24.85
CA ALA A 210 7.21 -12.40 -24.83
C ALA A 210 8.45 -12.32 -23.91
N GLY A 211 8.28 -11.71 -22.73
CA GLY A 211 9.33 -11.50 -21.73
C GLY A 211 10.15 -10.21 -21.90
N ASN A 212 9.93 -9.44 -22.96
CA ASN A 212 10.61 -8.17 -23.20
C ASN A 212 9.71 -6.96 -22.86
N TYR A 213 9.82 -6.47 -21.63
CA TYR A 213 9.14 -5.26 -21.15
C TYR A 213 9.99 -3.98 -21.30
N ASP A 214 11.05 -3.98 -22.12
CA ASP A 214 11.94 -2.81 -22.34
C ASP A 214 11.28 -1.75 -23.24
N TYR A 215 10.17 -1.16 -22.79
CA TYR A 215 9.36 -0.17 -23.51
C TYR A 215 8.87 0.93 -22.59
N SER A 216 8.60 2.11 -23.17
CA SER A 216 8.12 3.27 -22.41
C SER A 216 6.65 3.13 -22.01
N TYR A 217 5.87 2.44 -22.84
CA TYR A 217 4.48 2.03 -22.56
C TYR A 217 4.03 0.95 -23.56
N PHE A 218 2.81 0.44 -23.40
CA PHE A 218 2.15 -0.47 -24.33
C PHE A 218 0.82 0.13 -24.81
N ASP A 219 0.60 0.23 -26.13
CA ASP A 219 -0.68 0.68 -26.69
C ASP A 219 -1.65 -0.50 -26.71
N TYR A 220 -2.55 -0.58 -25.72
CA TYR A 220 -3.53 -1.67 -25.58
C TYR A 220 -4.67 -1.64 -26.60
N GLY A 221 -4.87 -0.52 -27.29
CA GLY A 221 -5.82 -0.41 -28.39
C GLY A 221 -5.29 -1.11 -29.65
N LYS A 222 -4.00 -0.91 -29.95
CA LYS A 222 -3.32 -1.51 -31.11
C LYS A 222 -2.61 -2.83 -30.81
N MET A 223 -2.46 -3.17 -29.53
CA MET A 223 -1.66 -4.28 -29.03
C MET A 223 -0.19 -4.21 -29.49
N THR A 224 0.42 -3.03 -29.35
CA THR A 224 1.81 -2.79 -29.77
C THR A 224 2.65 -2.15 -28.68
N PRO A 225 3.87 -2.63 -28.42
CA PRO A 225 4.79 -1.99 -27.48
C PRO A 225 5.38 -0.71 -28.09
N MET A 226 5.59 0.33 -27.27
CA MET A 226 5.92 1.67 -27.74
C MET A 226 7.13 2.26 -26.99
N LYS A 227 7.94 3.06 -27.68
CA LYS A 227 9.01 3.87 -27.09
C LYS A 227 8.76 5.35 -27.35
N ASN A 228 9.08 6.19 -26.37
CA ASN A 228 9.03 7.64 -26.48
C ASN A 228 10.18 8.28 -25.68
N ASN A 229 10.04 9.54 -25.27
CA ASN A 229 11.04 10.28 -24.51
C ASN A 229 11.12 9.89 -23.01
N ILE A 230 10.11 9.20 -22.48
CA ILE A 230 10.18 8.54 -21.18
C ILE A 230 10.96 7.24 -21.37
N CYS A 231 11.83 6.92 -20.43
CA CYS A 231 12.61 5.68 -20.51
C CYS A 231 11.71 4.43 -20.51
N ALA A 232 12.32 3.29 -20.79
CA ALA A 232 11.66 2.01 -20.61
C ALA A 232 11.30 1.77 -19.13
N GLN A 233 10.14 1.13 -18.90
CA GLN A 233 9.61 0.80 -17.58
C GLN A 233 9.38 -0.72 -17.46
N PRO A 234 10.45 -1.54 -17.36
CA PRO A 234 10.29 -2.99 -17.28
C PRO A 234 9.55 -3.46 -16.02
N ASP A 235 9.47 -2.62 -14.98
CA ASP A 235 8.67 -2.88 -13.78
C ASP A 235 7.15 -2.87 -14.03
N ALA A 236 6.68 -2.43 -15.21
CA ALA A 236 5.30 -2.65 -15.65
C ALA A 236 4.88 -4.13 -15.63
N SER A 237 5.85 -5.04 -15.79
CA SER A 237 5.64 -6.49 -15.62
C SER A 237 5.15 -6.87 -14.21
N ALA A 238 5.53 -6.13 -13.17
CA ALA A 238 5.03 -6.34 -11.81
C ALA A 238 3.53 -6.07 -11.72
N GLY A 239 3.07 -4.95 -12.30
CA GLY A 239 1.65 -4.60 -12.33
C GLY A 239 0.82 -5.54 -13.21
N HIS A 240 1.36 -5.96 -14.36
CA HIS A 240 0.73 -7.00 -15.20
C HIS A 240 0.56 -8.29 -14.41
N ALA A 241 1.63 -8.74 -13.74
CA ALA A 241 1.59 -9.97 -12.99
C ALA A 241 0.56 -9.94 -11.86
N TRP A 242 0.46 -8.82 -11.14
CA TRP A 242 -0.49 -8.68 -10.04
C TRP A 242 -1.94 -8.73 -10.52
N VAL A 243 -2.28 -7.98 -11.58
CA VAL A 243 -3.63 -7.99 -12.18
C VAL A 243 -4.00 -9.37 -12.71
N LEU A 244 -3.08 -10.03 -13.41
CA LEU A 244 -3.30 -11.37 -13.94
C LEU A 244 -3.46 -12.41 -12.81
N TYR A 245 -2.70 -12.30 -11.72
CA TYR A 245 -2.89 -13.18 -10.59
C TYR A 245 -4.21 -12.94 -9.87
N ALA A 246 -4.61 -11.68 -9.66
CA ALA A 246 -5.92 -11.33 -9.12
C ALA A 246 -7.06 -11.89 -9.98
N ALA A 247 -6.95 -11.78 -11.31
CA ALA A 247 -7.89 -12.38 -12.26
C ALA A 247 -7.93 -13.91 -12.16
N TYR A 248 -6.78 -14.57 -12.00
CA TYR A 248 -6.73 -16.01 -11.74
C TYR A 248 -7.47 -16.38 -10.45
N LYS A 249 -7.24 -15.65 -9.35
CA LYS A 249 -7.93 -15.90 -8.08
C LYS A 249 -9.44 -15.69 -8.19
N LYS A 250 -9.90 -14.69 -8.95
CA LYS A 250 -11.33 -14.43 -9.17
C LYS A 250 -11.99 -15.44 -10.10
N PHE A 251 -11.36 -15.80 -11.22
CA PHE A 251 -12.00 -16.51 -12.32
C PHE A 251 -11.61 -17.98 -12.46
N GLY A 252 -10.50 -18.39 -11.85
CA GLY A 252 -9.97 -19.76 -11.94
C GLY A 252 -9.39 -20.14 -13.30
N ASP A 253 -9.35 -19.23 -14.29
CA ASP A 253 -8.77 -19.52 -15.61
C ASP A 253 -7.24 -19.56 -15.52
N LYS A 254 -6.68 -20.74 -15.80
CA LYS A 254 -5.24 -21.01 -15.74
C LYS A 254 -4.42 -20.09 -16.65
N LYS A 255 -4.99 -19.57 -17.75
CA LYS A 255 -4.24 -18.68 -18.66
C LYS A 255 -3.73 -17.43 -17.92
N TYR A 256 -4.51 -16.92 -16.96
CA TYR A 256 -4.11 -15.74 -16.18
C TYR A 256 -2.99 -16.07 -15.19
N LEU A 257 -3.00 -17.27 -14.58
CA LEU A 257 -1.88 -17.74 -13.76
C LEU A 257 -0.59 -17.85 -14.60
N ASP A 258 -0.71 -18.42 -15.81
CA ASP A 258 0.43 -18.58 -16.71
C ASP A 258 1.00 -17.21 -17.15
N GLY A 259 0.13 -16.24 -17.44
CA GLY A 259 0.54 -14.86 -17.73
C GLY A 259 1.17 -14.16 -16.52
N ALA A 260 0.62 -14.34 -15.31
CA ALA A 260 1.21 -13.76 -14.10
C ALA A 260 2.63 -14.28 -13.84
N ILE A 261 2.83 -15.60 -14.01
CA ILE A 261 4.15 -16.22 -13.90
C ILE A 261 5.08 -15.74 -15.02
N SER A 262 4.58 -15.60 -16.25
CA SER A 262 5.34 -15.07 -17.40
C SER A 262 5.87 -13.66 -17.13
N ALA A 263 5.00 -12.75 -16.69
CA ALA A 263 5.36 -11.38 -16.36
C ALA A 263 6.34 -11.31 -15.17
N LEU A 264 6.14 -12.10 -14.10
CA LEU A 264 7.14 -12.17 -13.01
C LEU A 264 8.48 -12.75 -13.46
N ASN A 265 8.50 -13.71 -14.39
CA ASN A 265 9.76 -14.20 -14.97
C ASN A 265 10.48 -13.09 -15.75
N ALA A 266 9.75 -12.24 -16.47
CA ALA A 266 10.31 -11.08 -17.16
C ALA A 266 10.95 -10.08 -16.17
N LEU A 267 10.29 -9.83 -15.04
CA LEU A 267 10.82 -9.00 -13.95
C LEU A 267 12.06 -9.64 -13.30
N GLN A 268 11.98 -10.93 -12.95
CA GLN A 268 13.07 -11.70 -12.36
C GLN A 268 14.32 -11.72 -13.25
N ALA A 269 14.14 -11.71 -14.58
CA ALA A 269 15.22 -11.72 -15.57
C ALA A 269 15.95 -10.38 -15.69
N GLN A 270 15.40 -9.27 -15.19
CA GLN A 270 16.06 -7.97 -15.23
C GLN A 270 17.42 -8.02 -14.48
N LYS A 271 18.43 -7.37 -15.04
CA LYS A 271 19.82 -7.40 -14.50
C LYS A 271 20.11 -6.22 -13.58
N THR A 272 19.46 -5.10 -13.85
CA THR A 272 19.57 -3.85 -13.10
C THR A 272 18.22 -3.52 -12.50
N ASN A 273 18.20 -2.67 -11.47
CA ASN A 273 16.97 -2.22 -10.84
C ASN A 273 16.07 -1.49 -11.87
N PRO A 274 14.90 -2.05 -12.23
CA PRO A 274 14.02 -1.47 -13.24
C PRO A 274 12.92 -0.61 -12.61
N THR A 275 12.92 -0.41 -11.28
CA THR A 275 11.91 0.37 -10.57
C THR A 275 11.77 1.75 -11.21
N TYR A 276 10.55 2.12 -11.57
CA TYR A 276 10.21 3.44 -12.06
C TYR A 276 9.45 4.25 -11.01
N GLU A 277 8.37 3.72 -10.42
CA GLU A 277 7.56 4.48 -9.46
C GLU A 277 6.89 3.61 -8.38
N LEU A 278 5.78 2.91 -8.71
CA LEU A 278 4.92 2.25 -7.72
C LEU A 278 4.84 0.73 -7.87
N LEU A 279 5.20 0.17 -9.02
CA LEU A 279 4.83 -1.20 -9.36
C LEU A 279 5.75 -2.26 -8.74
N MET A 280 7.02 -1.93 -8.48
CA MET A 280 7.99 -2.89 -7.93
C MET A 280 7.56 -3.53 -6.59
N PRO A 281 7.04 -2.80 -5.58
CA PRO A 281 6.51 -3.40 -4.35
C PRO A 281 5.46 -4.51 -4.59
N PHE A 282 4.59 -4.34 -5.60
CA PHE A 282 3.59 -5.34 -5.97
C PHE A 282 4.23 -6.60 -6.57
N GLY A 283 5.32 -6.43 -7.33
CA GLY A 283 6.12 -7.54 -7.86
C GLY A 283 6.78 -8.35 -6.74
N ALA A 284 7.38 -7.69 -5.76
CA ALA A 284 7.98 -8.34 -4.59
C ALA A 284 6.94 -9.12 -3.77
N ALA A 285 5.81 -8.48 -3.46
CA ALA A 285 4.73 -9.12 -2.71
C ALA A 285 4.12 -10.31 -3.46
N LEU A 286 3.90 -10.17 -4.78
CA LEU A 286 3.37 -11.24 -5.60
C LEU A 286 4.35 -12.40 -5.75
N ALA A 287 5.66 -12.13 -5.85
CA ALA A 287 6.68 -13.17 -5.86
C ALA A 287 6.61 -14.03 -4.58
N ALA A 288 6.52 -13.40 -3.41
CA ALA A 288 6.33 -14.12 -2.14
C ALA A 288 5.03 -14.94 -2.14
N ARG A 289 3.93 -14.33 -2.58
CA ARG A 289 2.62 -14.98 -2.67
C ARG A 289 2.61 -16.17 -3.61
N ILE A 290 3.18 -16.06 -4.80
CA ILE A 290 3.25 -17.15 -5.79
C ILE A 290 4.23 -18.25 -5.34
N ASN A 291 5.32 -17.91 -4.65
CA ASN A 291 6.18 -18.90 -4.01
C ASN A 291 5.38 -19.74 -3.00
N ALA A 292 4.62 -19.09 -2.13
CA ALA A 292 3.83 -19.72 -1.08
C ALA A 292 2.60 -20.50 -1.60
N GLU A 293 1.85 -19.93 -2.53
CA GLU A 293 0.61 -20.52 -3.05
C GLU A 293 0.89 -21.58 -4.14
N GLN A 294 1.82 -21.31 -5.06
CA GLN A 294 2.04 -22.08 -6.29
C GLN A 294 3.36 -22.87 -6.31
N GLY A 295 4.13 -22.86 -5.22
CA GLY A 295 5.38 -23.62 -5.10
C GLY A 295 6.47 -23.16 -6.08
N LYS A 296 6.51 -21.87 -6.38
CA LYS A 296 7.59 -21.25 -7.18
C LYS A 296 8.75 -20.80 -6.27
N ASN A 297 9.78 -20.25 -6.89
CA ASN A 297 11.00 -19.82 -6.20
C ASN A 297 11.57 -18.52 -6.82
N PHE A 298 10.73 -17.50 -6.94
CA PHE A 298 11.16 -16.15 -7.30
C PHE A 298 12.02 -15.54 -6.19
N ASP A 299 12.99 -14.71 -6.58
CA ASP A 299 13.91 -14.04 -5.65
C ASP A 299 13.25 -12.80 -5.05
N VAL A 300 12.58 -13.01 -3.91
CA VAL A 300 11.90 -11.94 -3.16
C VAL A 300 12.89 -10.91 -2.64
N ASN A 301 14.08 -11.33 -2.18
CA ASN A 301 15.13 -10.41 -1.69
C ASN A 301 15.54 -9.42 -2.78
N LYS A 302 15.77 -9.91 -4.00
CA LYS A 302 16.12 -9.06 -5.14
C LYS A 302 15.08 -7.99 -5.42
N MET A 303 13.79 -8.35 -5.47
CA MET A 303 12.71 -7.41 -5.74
C MET A 303 12.49 -6.43 -4.58
N LEU A 304 12.67 -6.87 -3.33
CA LEU A 304 12.65 -5.97 -2.17
C LEU A 304 13.83 -5.00 -2.18
N HIS A 305 15.05 -5.45 -2.46
CA HIS A 305 16.19 -4.54 -2.61
C HIS A 305 15.94 -3.49 -3.70
N TRP A 306 15.40 -3.89 -4.85
CA TRP A 306 15.00 -2.95 -5.91
C TRP A 306 13.89 -1.98 -5.51
N THR A 307 12.99 -2.42 -4.63
CA THR A 307 11.94 -1.57 -4.07
C THR A 307 12.52 -0.49 -3.15
N PHE A 308 13.49 -0.85 -2.30
CA PHE A 308 13.94 0.01 -1.20
C PHE A 308 15.19 0.85 -1.52
N ASP A 309 16.18 0.31 -2.24
CA ASP A 309 17.55 0.82 -2.19
C ASP A 309 17.79 2.18 -2.89
N GLY A 310 16.87 2.65 -3.74
CA GLY A 310 17.10 3.90 -4.48
C GLY A 310 18.12 3.76 -5.61
N THR A 311 18.29 2.56 -6.16
CA THR A 311 19.29 2.26 -7.21
C THR A 311 18.81 2.26 -8.67
N PRO A 312 17.53 2.54 -9.05
CA PRO A 312 17.16 2.54 -10.45
C PRO A 312 17.84 3.72 -11.17
N ILE A 313 18.24 3.47 -12.42
CA ILE A 313 19.00 4.43 -13.24
C ILE A 313 18.05 5.41 -13.94
N CYS A 314 16.93 4.91 -14.47
CA CYS A 314 16.01 5.79 -15.20
C CYS A 314 15.33 6.79 -14.27
N ARG A 315 14.60 6.30 -13.25
CA ARG A 315 14.02 7.15 -12.22
C ARG A 315 15.05 7.32 -11.12
N GLU A 316 16.08 8.11 -11.40
CA GLU A 316 17.28 8.18 -10.57
C GLU A 316 16.96 8.34 -9.08
N GLY A 317 17.49 7.43 -8.27
CA GLY A 317 17.33 7.46 -6.83
C GLY A 317 16.00 6.92 -6.31
N TRP A 318 15.05 6.51 -7.16
CA TRP A 318 13.70 6.12 -6.69
C TRP A 318 13.72 4.89 -5.79
N GLY A 319 13.21 5.02 -4.57
CA GLY A 319 13.21 4.01 -3.53
C GLY A 319 12.70 4.57 -2.20
N VAL A 320 13.31 4.17 -1.09
CA VAL A 320 12.91 4.63 0.26
C VAL A 320 13.98 5.55 0.84
N LEU A 321 13.57 6.72 1.30
CA LEU A 321 14.41 7.69 1.96
C LEU A 321 14.80 7.18 3.36
N VAL A 322 16.03 7.50 3.75
CA VAL A 322 16.57 7.25 5.09
C VAL A 322 17.34 8.48 5.52
N GLY A 323 17.11 8.95 6.74
CA GLY A 323 17.86 10.04 7.32
C GLY A 323 17.08 10.87 8.33
N ASN A 324 17.84 11.71 9.01
CA ASN A 324 17.36 12.74 9.92
C ASN A 324 17.71 14.11 9.35
N TRP A 325 16.72 14.97 9.18
CA TRP A 325 16.87 16.30 8.61
C TRP A 325 16.50 17.33 9.67
N ASN A 326 17.49 18.06 10.19
CA ASN A 326 17.32 19.07 11.23
C ASN A 326 16.53 18.59 12.47
N GLY A 327 16.74 17.34 12.90
CA GLY A 327 16.05 16.75 14.04
C GLY A 327 14.91 15.82 13.67
N TYR A 328 14.33 15.96 12.47
CA TYR A 328 13.17 15.17 12.02
C TYR A 328 13.60 13.92 11.26
N ASP A 329 13.20 12.74 11.74
CA ASP A 329 13.42 11.49 11.01
C ASP A 329 12.41 11.33 9.87
N ILE A 330 12.91 11.37 8.63
CA ILE A 330 12.13 11.20 7.39
C ILE A 330 12.20 9.76 6.85
N SER A 331 12.82 8.87 7.62
CA SER A 331 13.05 7.49 7.21
C SER A 331 11.74 6.77 6.90
N GLY A 332 11.73 5.96 5.85
CA GLY A 332 10.56 5.15 5.46
C GLY A 332 9.67 5.78 4.38
N ILE A 333 9.82 7.08 4.11
CA ILE A 333 9.11 7.78 3.03
C ILE A 333 9.61 7.32 1.65
N VAL A 334 8.71 7.13 0.69
CA VAL A 334 9.01 6.66 -0.67
C VAL A 334 9.22 7.84 -1.62
N GLY A 335 10.24 7.79 -2.46
CA GLY A 335 10.52 8.80 -3.48
C GLY A 335 11.96 8.76 -3.99
N SER A 336 12.46 9.86 -4.56
CA SER A 336 13.86 9.93 -4.98
C SER A 336 14.78 10.15 -3.78
N THR A 337 15.74 9.25 -3.61
CA THR A 337 16.76 9.33 -2.55
C THR A 337 17.90 10.30 -2.85
N VAL A 338 17.96 10.85 -4.08
CA VAL A 338 19.03 11.74 -4.52
C VAL A 338 18.55 13.11 -4.97
N ASP A 339 17.28 13.25 -5.39
CA ASP A 339 16.76 14.53 -5.88
C ASP A 339 16.85 15.61 -4.80
N ARG A 340 17.65 16.64 -5.05
CA ARG A 340 17.99 17.71 -4.08
C ARG A 340 18.43 17.21 -2.70
N GLY A 341 18.99 15.98 -2.62
CA GLY A 341 19.37 15.33 -1.36
C GLY A 341 18.28 14.47 -0.72
N GLY A 342 17.16 14.28 -1.42
CA GLY A 342 16.00 13.45 -1.06
C GLY A 342 14.68 14.19 -1.30
N TYR A 343 13.75 13.58 -2.04
CA TYR A 343 12.38 14.05 -2.23
C TYR A 343 11.40 12.87 -2.11
N GLY A 344 10.59 12.86 -1.06
CA GLY A 344 9.61 11.81 -0.77
C GLY A 344 8.18 12.27 -1.01
N PHE A 345 7.30 11.34 -1.38
CA PHE A 345 5.92 11.58 -1.78
C PHE A 345 4.93 10.79 -0.91
N LEU A 346 3.83 11.44 -0.50
CA LEU A 346 2.89 10.86 0.45
C LEU A 346 2.12 9.68 -0.14
N MET A 347 1.59 9.84 -1.37
CA MET A 347 0.83 8.79 -2.06
C MET A 347 1.67 7.52 -2.16
N ASN A 348 2.89 7.63 -2.67
CA ASN A 348 3.78 6.47 -2.88
C ASN A 348 4.12 5.76 -1.57
N THR A 349 4.16 6.50 -0.46
CA THR A 349 4.39 5.94 0.87
C THR A 349 3.18 5.15 1.37
N TYR A 350 1.95 5.66 1.19
CA TYR A 350 0.74 4.91 1.48
C TYR A 350 0.63 3.66 0.60
N ASP A 351 0.84 3.82 -0.70
CA ASP A 351 0.63 2.80 -1.71
C ASP A 351 1.63 1.66 -1.62
N MET A 352 2.85 1.91 -1.15
CA MET A 352 3.84 0.87 -0.91
C MET A 352 3.46 -0.05 0.27
N ALA A 353 2.68 0.45 1.25
CA ALA A 353 2.25 -0.38 2.38
C ALA A 353 1.18 -1.39 1.97
N TRP A 354 0.36 -1.05 0.97
CA TRP A 354 -0.68 -1.94 0.46
C TRP A 354 -0.12 -3.35 0.13
N PRO A 355 0.86 -3.53 -0.76
CA PRO A 355 1.36 -4.88 -1.07
C PRO A 355 2.30 -5.45 0.00
N LEU A 356 3.09 -4.62 0.69
CA LEU A 356 4.18 -5.12 1.54
C LEU A 356 3.76 -5.60 2.91
N ILE A 357 2.71 -5.02 3.50
CA ILE A 357 2.18 -5.49 4.78
C ILE A 357 1.64 -6.92 4.65
N PRO A 358 0.66 -7.23 3.76
CA PRO A 358 0.13 -8.58 3.62
C PRO A 358 1.16 -9.60 3.09
N MET A 359 2.23 -9.16 2.42
CA MET A 359 3.33 -10.04 1.97
C MET A 359 3.86 -10.94 3.10
N VAL A 360 3.90 -10.44 4.34
CA VAL A 360 4.43 -11.16 5.51
C VAL A 360 3.62 -12.44 5.84
N ARG A 361 2.37 -12.54 5.39
CA ARG A 361 1.58 -13.78 5.49
C ARG A 361 2.13 -14.90 4.61
N TYR A 362 2.72 -14.54 3.48
CA TYR A 362 3.26 -15.48 2.50
C TYR A 362 4.75 -15.75 2.73
N ASP A 363 5.47 -14.82 3.35
CA ASP A 363 6.86 -15.01 3.78
C ASP A 363 7.14 -14.24 5.09
N GLN A 364 6.99 -14.93 6.22
CA GLN A 364 7.18 -14.34 7.55
C GLN A 364 8.66 -14.07 7.89
N SER A 365 9.60 -14.41 7.01
CA SER A 365 11.01 -14.10 7.21
C SER A 365 11.30 -12.60 7.12
N TYR A 366 10.41 -11.80 6.52
CA TYR A 366 10.56 -10.34 6.44
C TYR A 366 9.84 -9.57 7.56
N ALA A 367 9.23 -10.24 8.54
CA ALA A 367 8.38 -9.63 9.56
C ALA A 367 9.09 -8.50 10.35
N ASN A 368 10.37 -8.68 10.71
CA ASN A 368 11.16 -7.63 11.36
C ASN A 368 11.37 -6.40 10.47
N ALA A 369 11.81 -6.59 9.23
CA ALA A 369 12.13 -5.50 8.32
C ALA A 369 10.86 -4.70 7.95
N ILE A 370 9.79 -5.39 7.57
CA ILE A 370 8.51 -4.75 7.24
C ILE A 370 7.92 -4.03 8.45
N GLY A 371 7.98 -4.62 9.65
CA GLY A 371 7.51 -3.99 10.88
C GLY A 371 8.30 -2.71 11.23
N LYS A 372 9.63 -2.76 11.11
CA LYS A 372 10.51 -1.59 11.34
C LYS A 372 10.28 -0.48 10.31
N TRP A 373 10.18 -0.83 9.03
CA TRP A 373 9.89 0.15 7.98
C TRP A 373 8.54 0.82 8.21
N MET A 374 7.49 0.04 8.47
CA MET A 374 6.15 0.58 8.63
C MET A 374 6.05 1.55 9.82
N LEU A 375 6.77 1.29 10.92
CA LEU A 375 6.85 2.21 12.05
C LEU A 375 7.44 3.57 11.65
N ASN A 376 8.52 3.54 10.87
CA ASN A 376 9.21 4.73 10.39
C ASN A 376 8.36 5.50 9.36
N ALA A 377 7.79 4.80 8.38
CA ALA A 377 6.89 5.38 7.38
C ALA A 377 5.67 6.03 8.05
N ALA A 378 5.00 5.34 8.97
CA ALA A 378 3.87 5.87 9.71
C ALA A 378 4.23 7.08 10.60
N ASN A 379 5.44 7.13 11.16
CA ASN A 379 5.89 8.29 11.91
C ASN A 379 6.17 9.49 11.01
N ALA A 380 6.81 9.27 9.87
CA ALA A 380 7.25 10.34 8.97
C ALA A 380 6.10 10.87 8.10
N SER A 381 5.09 10.06 7.77
CA SER A 381 3.94 10.51 6.95
C SER A 381 3.13 11.62 7.60
N LYS A 382 3.14 11.77 8.94
CA LYS A 382 2.43 12.88 9.61
C LYS A 382 2.98 14.23 9.20
N PHE A 383 4.28 14.32 8.93
CA PHE A 383 4.99 15.55 8.57
C PHE A 383 4.54 16.16 7.24
N PHE A 384 3.76 15.43 6.43
CA PHE A 384 3.15 15.99 5.22
C PHE A 384 1.91 16.82 5.54
N TYR A 385 1.28 16.63 6.70
CA TYR A 385 0.11 17.39 7.11
C TYR A 385 0.56 18.64 7.87
N PRO A 386 0.07 19.84 7.48
CA PRO A 386 0.47 21.09 8.12
C PRO A 386 0.35 21.07 9.65
N GLU A 387 -0.70 20.46 10.20
CA GLU A 387 -0.92 20.39 11.66
C GLU A 387 0.18 19.66 12.45
N HIS A 388 1.04 18.91 11.77
CA HIS A 388 2.11 18.11 12.36
C HIS A 388 3.52 18.52 11.91
N MET A 389 3.64 19.53 11.06
CA MET A 389 4.91 20.14 10.67
C MET A 389 5.02 21.52 11.29
N PRO A 390 6.16 21.94 11.86
CA PRO A 390 6.32 23.33 12.25
C PRO A 390 6.33 24.26 11.04
N ASP A 391 5.69 25.42 11.14
CA ASP A 391 5.55 26.41 10.06
C ASP A 391 6.88 26.77 9.38
N GLU A 392 7.99 26.83 10.14
CA GLU A 392 9.32 27.12 9.61
C GLU A 392 9.86 26.06 8.64
N HIS A 393 9.26 24.88 8.59
CA HIS A 393 9.55 23.77 7.70
C HIS A 393 8.52 23.62 6.57
N GLU A 394 7.54 24.52 6.49
CA GLU A 394 6.53 24.54 5.45
C GLU A 394 6.84 25.57 4.37
N SER A 395 6.44 25.25 3.14
CA SER A 395 6.55 26.18 2.01
C SER A 395 5.49 27.29 2.02
N ILE A 396 4.29 27.02 2.54
CA ILE A 396 3.14 27.93 2.58
C ILE A 396 2.34 27.79 3.90
N PRO A 397 2.98 27.92 5.09
CA PRO A 397 2.30 27.76 6.37
C PRO A 397 1.08 28.69 6.53
N GLU A 398 1.12 29.87 5.91
CA GLU A 398 0.01 30.83 5.90
C GLU A 398 -1.27 30.28 5.22
N GLU A 399 -1.13 29.34 4.29
CA GLU A 399 -2.24 28.75 3.53
C GLU A 399 -2.66 27.36 4.06
N ALA A 400 -2.02 26.84 5.10
CA ALA A 400 -2.25 25.51 5.67
C ALA A 400 -3.74 25.22 5.95
N SER A 401 -4.48 26.23 6.40
CA SER A 401 -5.90 26.11 6.76
C SER A 401 -6.82 25.73 5.59
N VAL A 402 -6.40 25.99 4.34
CA VAL A 402 -7.16 25.65 3.14
C VAL A 402 -7.39 24.14 3.02
N GLY A 403 -6.44 23.33 3.51
CA GLY A 403 -6.52 21.87 3.54
C GLY A 403 -7.46 21.29 4.60
N LYS A 404 -8.02 22.12 5.49
CA LYS A 404 -8.98 21.72 6.55
C LYS A 404 -8.53 20.52 7.40
N GLY A 405 -7.23 20.39 7.64
CA GLY A 405 -6.63 19.30 8.44
C GLY A 405 -6.63 17.92 7.78
N VAL A 406 -7.16 17.79 6.56
CA VAL A 406 -7.28 16.50 5.86
C VAL A 406 -6.49 16.44 4.56
N ILE A 407 -6.03 17.59 4.05
CA ILE A 407 -5.17 17.66 2.86
C ILE A 407 -3.74 17.96 3.28
N ALA A 408 -2.85 17.05 2.96
CA ALA A 408 -1.42 17.17 3.16
C ALA A 408 -0.72 17.84 1.97
N TYR A 409 0.51 18.32 2.20
CA TYR A 409 1.47 18.55 1.13
C TYR A 409 1.71 17.28 0.33
N GLU A 410 2.00 17.42 -0.97
CA GLU A 410 2.33 16.29 -1.85
C GLU A 410 3.62 15.56 -1.39
N GLY A 411 4.58 16.35 -0.93
CA GLY A 411 5.98 15.98 -0.86
C GLY A 411 6.70 16.52 0.39
N ILE A 412 7.77 15.83 0.77
CA ILE A 412 8.78 16.32 1.72
C ILE A 412 10.15 16.24 1.06
N ILE A 413 10.83 17.38 0.95
CA ILE A 413 12.11 17.49 0.25
C ILE A 413 13.23 18.03 1.14
N LYS A 414 14.47 17.60 0.87
CA LYS A 414 15.66 18.04 1.60
C LYS A 414 16.02 19.50 1.29
N LYS A 415 15.84 19.92 0.05
CA LYS A 415 16.01 21.30 -0.39
C LYS A 415 14.97 21.60 -1.45
N SER A 416 14.19 22.65 -1.25
CA SER A 416 13.12 23.02 -2.19
C SER A 416 13.62 23.12 -3.64
N ASN A 417 12.84 22.56 -4.56
CA ASN A 417 13.01 22.72 -6.01
C ASN A 417 12.42 24.05 -6.52
N MET A 418 11.69 24.78 -5.67
CA MET A 418 11.09 26.08 -5.97
C MET A 418 11.96 27.20 -5.41
N LYS A 419 12.46 28.07 -6.29
CA LYS A 419 13.37 29.18 -5.92
C LYS A 419 12.83 30.06 -4.79
N LYS A 420 11.51 30.25 -4.73
CA LYS A 420 10.84 31.05 -3.69
C LYS A 420 11.06 30.47 -2.28
N TYR A 421 11.16 29.15 -2.15
CA TYR A 421 11.21 28.44 -0.86
C TYR A 421 12.60 27.85 -0.54
N GLU A 422 13.65 28.25 -1.26
CA GLU A 422 15.02 27.77 -0.99
C GLU A 422 15.55 28.13 0.41
N HIS A 423 14.94 29.12 1.06
CA HIS A 423 15.28 29.57 2.40
C HIS A 423 14.65 28.72 3.51
N VAL A 424 13.66 27.88 3.18
CA VAL A 424 12.96 27.03 4.15
C VAL A 424 13.88 25.87 4.56
N PRO A 425 14.18 25.68 5.86
CA PRO A 425 15.01 24.58 6.35
C PRO A 425 14.38 23.21 6.11
N ALA A 426 15.21 22.19 5.83
CA ALA A 426 14.79 20.80 5.68
C ALA A 426 14.26 20.18 6.99
N PRO A 427 13.36 19.18 6.97
CA PRO A 427 12.51 18.81 5.85
C PRO A 427 11.65 19.98 5.41
N VAL A 428 11.46 20.13 4.10
CA VAL A 428 10.54 21.13 3.54
C VAL A 428 9.28 20.39 3.11
N ALA A 429 8.15 20.67 3.77
CA ALA A 429 6.84 20.21 3.33
C ALA A 429 6.34 21.11 2.18
N GLN A 430 6.15 20.52 1.00
CA GLN A 430 5.82 21.23 -0.24
C GLN A 430 5.16 20.30 -1.27
N GLY A 431 4.78 20.82 -2.43
CA GLY A 431 4.33 19.99 -3.56
C GLY A 431 4.69 20.59 -4.90
N ASP A 432 4.53 19.81 -5.96
CA ASP A 432 4.92 20.20 -7.32
C ASP A 432 3.76 20.87 -8.09
N GLY A 433 2.57 20.95 -7.50
CA GLY A 433 1.38 21.60 -8.08
C GLY A 433 1.64 22.92 -8.81
N PRO A 434 2.36 23.89 -8.22
CA PRO A 434 2.67 25.16 -8.88
C PRO A 434 3.50 25.02 -10.16
N LEU A 435 4.25 23.92 -10.30
CA LEU A 435 5.11 23.63 -11.46
C LEU A 435 4.35 22.93 -12.59
N TRP A 436 3.16 22.38 -12.34
CA TRP A 436 2.39 21.68 -13.38
C TRP A 436 1.84 22.63 -14.45
N VAL A 437 1.42 23.83 -14.04
CA VAL A 437 1.05 24.92 -14.95
C VAL A 437 1.67 26.21 -14.43
N GLU A 438 2.91 26.44 -14.85
CA GLU A 438 3.73 27.55 -14.38
C GLU A 438 3.01 28.90 -14.55
N ASN A 439 3.02 29.72 -13.51
CA ASN A 439 2.36 31.03 -13.42
C ASN A 439 0.81 31.01 -13.47
N GLN A 440 0.17 29.84 -13.40
CA GLN A 440 -1.29 29.74 -13.35
C GLN A 440 -1.79 28.99 -12.11
N ASN A 441 -1.16 27.87 -11.76
CA ASN A 441 -1.52 27.17 -10.53
C ASN A 441 -1.18 28.02 -9.29
N PRO A 442 -2.10 28.11 -8.31
CA PRO A 442 -1.87 28.89 -7.11
C PRO A 442 -0.89 28.16 -6.17
N PRO A 443 -0.22 28.86 -5.23
CA PRO A 443 0.67 28.22 -4.25
C PRO A 443 0.04 27.04 -3.50
N GLU A 444 -1.26 27.10 -3.22
CA GLU A 444 -2.07 26.10 -2.51
C GLU A 444 -2.14 24.77 -3.24
N SER A 445 -1.85 24.73 -4.55
CA SER A 445 -1.74 23.47 -5.31
C SER A 445 -0.59 22.56 -4.84
N GLN A 446 0.27 23.03 -3.92
CA GLN A 446 1.19 22.18 -3.18
C GLN A 446 0.49 21.20 -2.24
N LEU A 447 -0.76 21.51 -1.82
CA LEU A 447 -1.62 20.63 -1.03
C LEU A 447 -2.31 19.62 -1.95
N SER A 448 -1.91 18.36 -1.81
CA SER A 448 -2.25 17.25 -2.69
C SER A 448 -3.47 16.50 -2.19
N VAL A 449 -4.58 16.70 -2.89
CA VAL A 449 -5.85 16.01 -2.62
C VAL A 449 -5.72 14.53 -3.00
N TYR A 450 -5.10 14.24 -4.14
CA TYR A 450 -4.89 12.87 -4.58
C TYR A 450 -4.00 12.11 -3.59
N GLY A 451 -2.87 12.68 -3.15
CA GLY A 451 -1.96 12.01 -2.22
C GLY A 451 -2.57 11.75 -0.85
N SER A 452 -3.42 12.68 -0.40
CA SER A 452 -4.17 12.52 0.85
C SER A 452 -5.27 11.47 0.74
N GLY A 453 -5.85 11.25 -0.45
CA GLY A 453 -6.96 10.32 -0.66
C GLY A 453 -6.62 8.83 -0.42
N HIS A 454 -5.36 8.45 -0.47
CA HIS A 454 -4.91 7.07 -0.22
C HIS A 454 -4.69 6.74 1.26
N VAL A 455 -4.90 7.70 2.17
CA VAL A 455 -4.66 7.54 3.62
C VAL A 455 -5.40 6.36 4.25
N GLY A 456 -6.52 5.92 3.67
CA GLY A 456 -7.25 4.73 4.12
C GLY A 456 -6.47 3.41 4.04
N ILE A 457 -5.40 3.34 3.25
CA ILE A 457 -4.44 2.22 3.28
C ILE A 457 -3.80 2.14 4.66
N PHE A 458 -3.22 3.24 5.15
CA PHE A 458 -2.69 3.30 6.52
C PHE A 458 -3.80 3.18 7.56
N GLY A 459 -4.94 3.83 7.34
CA GLY A 459 -6.08 3.83 8.25
C GLY A 459 -6.74 2.47 8.47
N SER A 460 -6.60 1.54 7.53
CA SER A 460 -7.07 0.16 7.67
C SER A 460 -6.02 -0.78 8.27
N ILE A 461 -4.74 -0.54 8.00
CA ILE A 461 -3.61 -1.37 8.45
C ILE A 461 -3.23 -1.07 9.91
N ILE A 462 -3.08 0.21 10.26
CA ILE A 462 -2.37 0.62 11.48
C ILE A 462 -3.33 0.74 12.66
N LYS A 463 -3.03 0.03 13.74
CA LYS A 463 -3.60 0.30 15.07
C LYS A 463 -2.50 0.41 16.12
N LYS A 464 -2.66 1.34 17.06
CA LYS A 464 -1.76 1.46 18.21
C LYS A 464 -1.97 0.27 19.16
N THR A 465 -0.92 -0.11 19.87
CA THR A 465 -1.03 -0.96 21.06
C THR A 465 -0.99 -0.10 22.33
N GLY A 466 -0.99 -0.73 23.50
CA GLY A 466 -0.73 -0.02 24.76
C GLY A 466 0.73 0.38 24.98
N VAL A 467 1.63 0.09 24.03
CA VAL A 467 3.04 0.45 24.07
C VAL A 467 3.38 1.29 22.84
N ASP A 468 3.70 2.55 23.05
CA ASP A 468 4.19 3.43 21.99
C ASP A 468 5.41 2.80 21.30
N GLY A 469 5.48 2.91 19.97
CA GLY A 469 6.50 2.26 19.15
C GLY A 469 6.16 0.85 18.70
N ILE A 470 5.16 0.18 19.30
CA ILE A 470 4.67 -1.13 18.84
C ILE A 470 3.31 -0.97 18.20
N LEU A 471 3.26 -1.17 16.89
CA LEU A 471 2.04 -1.16 16.09
C LEU A 471 1.43 -2.56 15.99
N ARG A 472 0.11 -2.60 15.93
CA ARG A 472 -0.66 -3.74 15.42
C ARG A 472 -0.95 -3.46 13.95
N LEU A 473 -0.29 -4.20 13.06
CA LEU A 473 -0.46 -4.06 11.62
C LEU A 473 -1.37 -5.18 11.11
N ASP A 474 -2.51 -4.82 10.54
CA ASP A 474 -3.48 -5.77 9.97
C ASP A 474 -2.98 -6.32 8.63
N LEU A 475 -2.73 -7.64 8.58
CA LEU A 475 -2.22 -8.32 7.40
C LEU A 475 -3.32 -8.78 6.44
N ASN A 476 -4.59 -8.59 6.79
CA ASN A 476 -5.74 -8.90 5.96
C ASN A 476 -6.28 -7.65 5.26
N ALA A 477 -6.09 -6.46 5.84
CA ALA A 477 -6.69 -5.20 5.40
C ALA A 477 -6.58 -4.92 3.89
N THR A 478 -5.43 -5.24 3.29
CA THR A 478 -5.14 -4.92 1.87
C THR A 478 -4.69 -6.14 1.06
N ASP A 479 -4.94 -7.36 1.57
CA ASP A 479 -4.62 -8.62 0.88
C ASP A 479 -5.73 -9.00 -0.12
N PHE A 480 -5.89 -8.18 -1.17
CA PHE A 480 -6.99 -8.36 -2.11
C PHE A 480 -6.91 -9.69 -2.88
N PHE A 481 -8.09 -10.26 -3.14
CA PHE A 481 -8.26 -11.59 -3.75
C PHE A 481 -7.49 -12.71 -3.03
N ALA A 482 -7.22 -12.55 -1.73
CA ALA A 482 -6.68 -13.61 -0.90
C ALA A 482 -7.62 -14.81 -0.80
N ASP A 483 -7.06 -15.99 -0.57
CA ASP A 483 -7.87 -17.09 -0.08
C ASP A 483 -8.41 -16.77 1.32
N LYS A 484 -9.48 -17.47 1.69
CA LYS A 484 -10.05 -17.38 3.04
C LYS A 484 -8.95 -17.52 4.08
N SER A 485 -8.94 -16.60 5.04
CA SER A 485 -7.93 -16.51 6.09
C SER A 485 -8.55 -16.10 7.42
N TYR A 486 -7.78 -16.24 8.49
CA TYR A 486 -8.15 -15.76 9.82
C TYR A 486 -7.51 -14.38 10.08
N PRO A 487 -8.03 -13.60 11.04
CA PRO A 487 -7.40 -12.35 11.47
C PRO A 487 -5.92 -12.58 11.81
N SER A 488 -5.06 -11.81 11.14
CA SER A 488 -3.62 -11.97 11.16
C SER A 488 -2.97 -10.61 11.37
N TYR A 489 -2.10 -10.51 12.38
CA TYR A 489 -1.48 -9.24 12.76
C TYR A 489 0.03 -9.35 12.90
N LEU A 490 0.76 -8.39 12.35
CA LEU A 490 2.18 -8.21 12.61
C LEU A 490 2.37 -7.21 13.76
N PHE A 491 3.24 -7.59 14.69
CA PHE A 491 3.77 -6.73 15.74
C PHE A 491 5.28 -6.74 15.67
N TYR A 492 5.91 -5.58 15.85
CA TYR A 492 7.37 -5.45 15.92
C TYR A 492 7.75 -4.65 17.17
N ASN A 493 8.66 -5.19 17.97
CA ASN A 493 9.24 -4.49 19.09
C ASN A 493 10.54 -3.79 18.64
N PRO A 494 10.56 -2.45 18.49
CA PRO A 494 11.77 -1.72 18.09
C PRO A 494 12.77 -1.57 19.23
N PHE A 495 12.39 -1.82 20.48
CA PHE A 495 13.22 -1.51 21.63
C PHE A 495 14.34 -2.55 21.84
N ASN A 496 15.38 -2.14 22.57
CA ASN A 496 16.50 -3.00 22.99
C ASN A 496 16.14 -3.95 24.16
N GLU A 497 14.91 -3.89 24.64
CA GLU A 497 14.41 -4.67 25.76
C GLU A 497 13.07 -5.33 25.41
N PRO A 498 12.71 -6.46 26.05
CA PRO A 498 11.40 -7.05 25.86
C PRO A 498 10.27 -6.10 26.27
N LYS A 499 9.18 -6.10 25.50
CA LYS A 499 7.96 -5.34 25.81
C LYS A 499 6.76 -6.25 25.86
N SER A 500 5.88 -6.03 26.83
CA SER A 500 4.60 -6.73 26.97
C SER A 500 3.44 -5.80 26.66
N PHE A 501 2.42 -6.31 26.00
CA PHE A 501 1.18 -5.58 25.71
C PHE A 501 0.01 -6.55 25.56
N SER A 502 -1.21 -6.02 25.72
CA SER A 502 -2.44 -6.80 25.58
C SER A 502 -2.91 -6.86 24.13
N VAL A 503 -3.16 -8.05 23.62
CA VAL A 503 -3.83 -8.29 22.33
C VAL A 503 -5.28 -8.69 22.60
N THR A 504 -6.21 -7.90 22.08
CA THR A 504 -7.65 -8.12 22.21
C THR A 504 -8.19 -9.01 21.10
N VAL A 505 -9.30 -9.69 21.39
CA VAL A 505 -10.06 -10.51 20.43
C VAL A 505 -11.49 -10.00 20.38
N ASP A 506 -12.15 -10.16 19.23
CA ASP A 506 -13.55 -9.80 19.09
C ASP A 506 -14.44 -10.67 20.00
N GLU A 507 -15.51 -10.07 20.52
CA GLU A 507 -16.40 -10.76 21.47
C GLU A 507 -17.08 -11.99 20.85
N GLY A 508 -17.36 -12.99 21.68
CA GLY A 508 -18.20 -14.13 21.32
C GLY A 508 -17.47 -15.37 20.80
N ASN A 509 -16.18 -15.30 20.46
CA ASN A 509 -15.40 -16.46 20.01
C ASN A 509 -14.14 -16.69 20.86
N LYS A 510 -13.91 -17.95 21.26
CA LYS A 510 -12.62 -18.37 21.82
C LYS A 510 -11.63 -18.64 20.69
N VAL A 511 -10.47 -18.00 20.75
CA VAL A 511 -9.41 -18.17 19.76
C VAL A 511 -8.09 -18.62 20.40
N ASP A 512 -7.29 -19.34 19.62
CA ASP A 512 -5.90 -19.65 19.91
C ASP A 512 -5.01 -18.70 19.09
N PHE A 513 -3.93 -18.22 19.69
CA PHE A 513 -2.95 -17.37 19.01
C PHE A 513 -1.80 -18.23 18.51
N TYR A 514 -1.68 -18.33 17.19
CA TYR A 514 -0.54 -18.98 16.55
C TYR A 514 0.41 -17.91 16.02
N ASP A 515 1.66 -17.92 16.47
CA ASP A 515 2.71 -17.05 15.94
C ASP A 515 3.49 -17.77 14.84
N THR A 516 3.40 -17.28 13.61
CA THR A 516 4.07 -17.90 12.44
C THR A 516 5.59 -17.69 12.45
N VAL A 517 6.10 -16.71 13.20
CA VAL A 517 7.54 -16.45 13.32
C VAL A 517 8.20 -17.49 14.23
N SER A 518 7.60 -17.79 15.39
CA SER A 518 8.05 -18.87 16.27
C SER A 518 7.58 -20.26 15.85
N GLY A 519 6.53 -20.35 15.03
CA GLY A 519 5.89 -21.61 14.63
C GLY A 519 5.14 -22.28 15.78
N THR A 520 4.60 -21.50 16.73
CA THR A 520 3.99 -22.04 17.95
C THR A 520 2.68 -21.35 18.34
N PHE A 521 1.81 -22.10 19.03
CA PHE A 521 0.67 -21.51 19.72
C PHE A 521 1.14 -20.84 21.02
N ILE A 522 1.07 -19.52 21.06
CA ILE A 522 1.54 -18.70 22.19
C ILE A 522 0.42 -18.41 23.21
N ALA A 523 -0.84 -18.62 22.83
CA ALA A 523 -1.99 -18.57 23.73
C ALA A 523 -3.13 -19.46 23.23
N LYS A 524 -3.97 -19.94 24.15
CA LYS A 524 -5.11 -20.81 23.84
C LYS A 524 -6.37 -20.36 24.57
N SER A 525 -7.53 -20.57 23.94
CA SER A 525 -8.85 -20.29 24.51
C SER A 525 -9.02 -18.84 25.00
N VAL A 526 -8.40 -17.89 24.30
CA VAL A 526 -8.50 -16.46 24.57
C VAL A 526 -9.90 -15.99 24.22
N SER A 527 -10.56 -15.28 25.14
CA SER A 527 -11.97 -14.85 24.99
C SER A 527 -12.20 -13.34 25.11
N LYS A 528 -11.17 -12.59 25.54
CA LYS A 528 -11.23 -11.13 25.65
C LYS A 528 -9.91 -10.50 25.23
N SER A 529 -8.85 -10.86 25.93
CA SER A 529 -7.50 -10.44 25.61
C SER A 529 -6.47 -11.38 26.21
N GLN A 530 -5.24 -11.26 25.73
CA GLN A 530 -4.09 -11.98 26.22
C GLN A 530 -2.88 -11.05 26.22
N GLU A 531 -2.11 -11.05 27.30
CA GLU A 531 -0.80 -10.39 27.31
C GLU A 531 0.21 -11.21 26.51
N ILE A 532 0.94 -10.56 25.62
CA ILE A 532 2.05 -11.15 24.87
C ILE A 532 3.33 -10.35 25.15
N THR A 533 4.47 -11.04 25.14
CA THR A 533 5.79 -10.42 25.31
C THR A 533 6.62 -10.63 24.06
N LEU A 534 7.08 -9.53 23.45
CA LEU A 534 8.03 -9.57 22.34
C LEU A 534 9.44 -9.33 22.86
N LYS A 535 10.41 -10.13 22.39
CA LYS A 535 11.83 -9.88 22.62
C LYS A 535 12.26 -8.56 21.95
N ALA A 536 13.39 -8.03 22.40
CA ALA A 536 14.04 -6.88 21.78
C ALA A 536 14.25 -7.08 20.27
N LYS A 537 13.99 -6.04 19.47
CA LYS A 537 14.16 -6.02 18.01
C LYS A 537 13.59 -7.24 17.28
N ASN A 538 12.44 -7.72 17.74
CA ASN A 538 11.82 -8.93 17.23
C ASN A 538 10.32 -8.74 16.96
N SER A 539 9.82 -9.50 16.00
CA SER A 539 8.42 -9.51 15.61
C SER A 539 7.68 -10.76 16.09
N ALA A 540 6.35 -10.67 16.06
CA ALA A 540 5.44 -11.81 16.03
C ALA A 540 4.39 -11.58 14.95
N VAL A 541 4.01 -12.66 14.27
CA VAL A 541 2.92 -12.65 13.29
C VAL A 541 1.83 -13.55 13.83
N ILE A 542 0.84 -12.95 14.48
CA ILE A 542 -0.19 -13.66 15.23
C ILE A 542 -1.41 -13.89 14.35
N VAL A 543 -1.72 -15.15 14.11
CA VAL A 543 -2.95 -15.61 13.48
C VAL A 543 -3.92 -16.09 14.56
N MET A 544 -5.11 -15.51 14.60
CA MET A 544 -6.14 -15.83 15.58
C MET A 544 -7.08 -16.91 15.05
N VAL A 545 -6.85 -18.17 15.44
CA VAL A 545 -7.61 -19.32 14.93
C VAL A 545 -8.67 -19.78 15.94
N PRO A 546 -9.80 -20.38 15.52
CA PRO A 546 -10.80 -20.87 16.46
C PRO A 546 -10.23 -21.92 17.42
N SER A 547 -10.50 -21.78 18.71
CA SER A 547 -10.01 -22.73 19.72
C SER A 547 -10.57 -24.14 19.50
N GLY A 548 -9.72 -25.16 19.64
CA GLY A 548 -10.11 -26.56 19.44
C GLY A 548 -10.36 -26.94 17.98
N ALA A 549 -10.03 -26.06 17.03
CA ALA A 549 -10.13 -26.35 15.60
C ALA A 549 -9.17 -27.46 15.16
N LYS A 550 -9.53 -28.13 14.06
CA LYS A 550 -8.74 -29.24 13.51
C LYS A 550 -7.51 -28.72 12.80
N ILE A 551 -6.33 -29.09 13.30
CA ILE A 551 -5.03 -28.80 12.68
C ILE A 551 -4.64 -29.93 11.73
N THR A 552 -4.29 -29.60 10.50
CA THR A 552 -3.75 -30.52 9.49
C THR A 552 -2.53 -29.92 8.81
N HIS A 553 -1.65 -30.74 8.25
CA HIS A 553 -0.49 -30.27 7.49
C HIS A 553 -0.54 -30.79 6.05
N SER A 554 -0.11 -29.96 5.11
CA SER A 554 0.03 -30.31 3.68
C SER A 554 1.34 -29.74 3.15
N GLY A 555 2.37 -30.57 3.06
CA GLY A 555 3.73 -30.11 2.78
C GLY A 555 4.22 -29.16 3.88
N SER A 556 4.68 -27.96 3.49
CA SER A 556 5.07 -26.90 4.41
C SER A 556 3.89 -26.12 4.99
N LYS A 557 2.65 -26.39 4.57
CA LYS A 557 1.49 -25.61 5.00
C LYS A 557 0.85 -26.21 6.26
N MET A 558 0.61 -25.38 7.28
CA MET A 558 -0.31 -25.71 8.36
C MET A 558 -1.69 -25.14 8.04
N LEU A 559 -2.72 -25.97 8.19
CA LEU A 559 -4.11 -25.58 7.99
C LEU A 559 -4.92 -25.79 9.27
N VAL A 560 -5.84 -24.88 9.53
CA VAL A 560 -6.82 -24.97 10.63
C VAL A 560 -8.22 -24.93 10.04
N ASN A 561 -8.98 -26.02 10.21
CA ASN A 561 -10.27 -26.24 9.54
C ASN A 561 -10.20 -26.07 8.00
N GLY A 562 -9.09 -26.52 7.40
CA GLY A 562 -8.87 -26.42 5.95
C GLY A 562 -8.45 -25.04 5.45
N ILE A 563 -8.30 -24.04 6.32
CA ILE A 563 -7.78 -22.70 5.99
C ILE A 563 -6.28 -22.67 6.29
N VAL A 564 -5.46 -22.21 5.35
CA VAL A 564 -4.01 -22.07 5.56
C VAL A 564 -3.75 -21.00 6.61
N VAL A 565 -2.94 -21.34 7.62
CA VAL A 565 -2.54 -20.47 8.73
C VAL A 565 -1.05 -20.13 8.66
N ASP A 566 -0.25 -21.04 8.11
CA ASP A 566 1.19 -20.86 7.95
C ASP A 566 1.63 -21.56 6.68
N TYR A 567 2.28 -20.84 5.77
CA TYR A 567 2.78 -21.38 4.50
C TYR A 567 4.13 -22.11 4.64
N HIS A 568 4.82 -21.88 5.76
CA HIS A 568 6.19 -22.35 6.03
C HIS A 568 6.28 -23.07 7.38
N ALA A 569 5.19 -23.70 7.83
CA ALA A 569 5.17 -24.51 9.02
C ALA A 569 6.19 -25.65 8.91
N THR A 570 7.15 -25.67 9.82
CA THR A 570 8.05 -26.81 9.97
C THR A 570 7.24 -27.97 10.56
N ALA A 571 7.05 -29.03 9.77
CA ALA A 571 6.43 -30.24 10.27
C ALA A 571 7.24 -30.74 11.46
N LYS A 572 6.65 -30.76 12.66
CA LYS A 572 7.21 -31.53 13.76
C LYS A 572 7.13 -32.99 13.32
N ASN A 573 8.27 -33.58 12.96
CA ASN A 573 8.38 -35.02 12.85
C ASN A 573 7.81 -35.60 14.15
N LYS A 574 6.71 -36.35 13.99
CA LYS A 574 6.03 -37.01 15.11
C LYS A 574 6.93 -38.04 15.77
#